data_AF-A0A969P6A3-F1
#
_entry.id   AF-A0A969P6A3-F1
#
_cell.length_a   1.000
_cell.length_b   1.000
_cell.length_c   1.000
_cell.angle_alpha   90.00
_cell.angle_beta   90.00
_cell.angle_gamma   90.00
#
_symmetry.space_group_name_H-M   'P 1'
#
loop_
_entity.id
_entity.type
_entity.pdbx_description
1 polymer ?
#
loop_
_entity_poly.entity_id
_entity_poly.type
_entity_poly.pdbx_seq_one_letter_code
_entity_poly.pdbx_strand_id
1 'polypeptide(L)' 'MGSPYTGDRSLEQAREKSPTAFLRNTSDGAIVQYDAYKDEAAAKARVEELRQQGVPAEVYKP' A
#
# COMPACT_ATOMS: atom_id res chain seq x y z
N MET A 1 -2.75 -2.13 -2.73
CA MET A 1 -2.27 -2.55 -1.40
C MET A 1 -1.94 -1.31 -0.58
N GLY A 2 -2.25 -1.23 0.71
CA GLY A 2 -1.97 0.00 1.49
C GLY A 2 -1.86 -0.18 2.99
N SER A 3 -1.37 0.87 3.65
CA SER A 3 -1.24 1.00 5.11
C SER A 3 -1.83 2.35 5.56
N PRO A 4 -2.32 2.50 6.80
CA PRO A 4 -2.86 3.77 7.27
C PRO A 4 -1.80 4.88 7.22
N TYR A 5 -2.19 6.07 6.75
CA TYR A 5 -1.32 7.24 6.75
C TYR A 5 -1.28 7.86 8.14
N THR A 6 -0.08 7.92 8.71
CA THR A 6 0.16 8.50 10.04
C THR A 6 1.05 9.75 9.99
N GLY A 7 1.39 10.23 8.78
CA GLY A 7 2.24 11.41 8.53
C GLY A 7 3.18 11.22 7.34
N ASP A 8 3.92 12.27 6.97
CA ASP A 8 4.80 12.30 5.78
C ASP A 8 5.77 11.11 5.72
N ARG A 9 6.30 10.71 6.88
CA ARG A 9 7.20 9.57 7.03
C ARG A 9 6.61 8.26 6.48
N SER A 10 5.31 8.04 6.61
CA SER A 10 4.65 6.82 6.14
C SER A 10 4.56 6.79 4.61
N LEU A 11 4.43 7.96 3.96
CA LEU A 11 4.49 8.07 2.52
C LEU A 11 5.92 7.94 1.99
N GLU A 12 6.90 8.53 2.68
CA GLU A 12 8.32 8.40 2.31
C GLU A 12 8.78 6.94 2.39
N GLN A 13 8.48 6.23 3.47
CA GLN A 13 8.80 4.80 3.60
C GLN A 13 8.10 3.93 2.56
N ALA A 14 6.91 4.34 2.11
CA ALA A 14 6.24 3.65 1.02
C ALA A 14 6.92 3.92 -0.32
N ARG A 15 7.36 5.15 -0.56
CA ARG A 15 8.10 5.54 -1.76
C ARG A 15 9.47 4.92 -1.88
N GLU A 16 10.14 4.65 -0.76
CA GLU A 16 11.39 3.88 -0.73
C GLU A 16 11.20 2.45 -1.24
N LYS A 17 10.04 1.84 -0.97
CA LYS A 17 9.73 0.44 -1.35
C LYS A 17 9.04 0.35 -2.71
N SER A 18 8.19 1.30 -3.02
CA SER A 18 7.50 1.43 -4.29
C SER A 18 7.47 2.90 -4.71
N PRO A 19 8.27 3.31 -5.71
CA PRO A 19 8.36 4.73 -6.12
C PRO A 19 7.03 5.27 -6.66
N THR A 20 6.10 4.38 -7.02
CA THR A 20 4.73 4.70 -7.44
C THR A 20 3.77 4.89 -6.26
N ALA A 21 4.21 4.77 -5.02
CA ALA A 21 3.37 4.93 -3.84
C ALA A 21 2.75 6.33 -3.76
N PHE A 22 1.44 6.36 -3.52
CA PHE A 22 0.64 7.57 -3.45
C PHE A 22 -0.31 7.56 -2.25
N LEU A 23 -0.65 8.76 -1.78
CA LEU A 23 -1.64 8.93 -0.73
C LEU A 23 -3.04 8.84 -1.32
N ARG A 24 -3.94 8.12 -0.66
CA ARG A 24 -5.35 8.03 -1.05
C ARG A 24 -6.23 8.36 0.15
N ASN A 25 -7.13 9.32 -0.03
CA ASN A 25 -8.17 9.60 0.96
C ASN A 25 -9.32 8.60 0.81
N THR A 26 -9.77 8.07 1.94
CA THR A 26 -10.93 7.19 2.10
C THR A 26 -11.88 7.83 3.11
N SER A 27 -13.10 7.31 3.22
CA SER A 27 -14.09 7.81 4.19
C SER A 27 -13.68 7.59 5.65
N ASP A 28 -12.72 6.68 5.91
CA ASP A 28 -12.23 6.32 7.25
C ASP A 28 -10.90 7.04 7.60
N GLY A 29 -10.30 7.74 6.63
CA GLY A 29 -9.04 8.45 6.81
C GLY A 29 -8.17 8.44 5.54
N ALA A 30 -6.88 8.71 5.69
CA ALA A 30 -5.93 8.60 4.58
C ALA A 30 -5.19 7.25 4.66
N ILE A 31 -4.98 6.61 3.52
CA ILE A 31 -4.14 5.42 3.38
C ILE A 31 -2.99 5.72 2.42
N VAL A 32 -1.83 5.16 2.70
CA VAL A 32 -0.71 5.12 1.76
C VAL A 32 -0.88 3.89 0.89
N GLN A 33 -1.14 4.10 -0.40
CA GLN A 33 -1.29 3.04 -1.38
C GLN A 33 0.02 2.85 -2.13
N TYR A 34 0.63 1.67 -1.98
CA TYR A 34 1.92 1.37 -2.61
C TYR A 34 1.77 1.24 -4.13
N ASP A 35 0.75 0.50 -4.56
CA ASP A 35 0.46 0.25 -5.98
C ASP A 35 -1.04 0.02 -6.19
N ALA A 36 -1.47 0.28 -7.44
CA ALA A 36 -2.80 0.01 -7.94
C ALA A 36 -2.74 -1.11 -8.99
N TYR A 37 -3.49 -2.18 -8.74
CA TYR A 37 -3.59 -3.33 -9.64
C TYR A 37 -5.01 -3.39 -10.21
N LYS A 38 -5.12 -3.74 -11.50
CA LYS A 38 -6.42 -3.98 -12.15
C LYS A 38 -7.01 -5.33 -11.74
N ASP A 39 -6.15 -6.29 -11.38
CA ASP A 39 -6.51 -7.64 -10.97
C ASP A 39 -6.29 -7.83 -9.47
N GLU A 40 -7.29 -8.38 -8.76
CA GLU A 40 -7.15 -8.75 -7.36
C GLU A 40 -6.06 -9.81 -7.18
N ALA A 41 -5.96 -10.78 -8.09
CA ALA A 41 -4.95 -11.82 -8.02
C ALA A 41 -3.52 -11.23 -8.05
N ALA A 42 -3.29 -10.24 -8.91
CA ALA A 42 -2.00 -9.53 -8.97
C ALA A 42 -1.72 -8.74 -7.68
N ALA A 43 -2.75 -8.09 -7.12
CA ALA A 43 -2.61 -7.40 -5.83
C ALA A 43 -2.26 -8.37 -4.70
N LYS A 44 -2.94 -9.53 -4.62
CA LYS A 44 -2.70 -10.56 -3.60
C LYS A 44 -1.30 -11.17 -3.71
N ALA A 45 -0.86 -11.51 -4.92
CA ALA A 45 0.48 -12.03 -5.14
C ALA A 45 1.55 -11.07 -4.61
N ARG A 46 1.41 -9.77 -4.89
CA ARG A 46 2.35 -8.77 -4.37
C ARG A 46 2.26 -8.61 -2.86
N VAL A 47 1.07 -8.78 -2.30
CA VAL A 47 0.88 -8.75 -0.85
C VAL A 47 1.63 -9.86 -0.15
N GLU A 48 1.54 -11.07 -0.70
CA GLU A 48 2.25 -12.22 -0.17
C GLU A 48 3.77 -12.03 -0.27
N GLU A 49 4.29 -11.55 -1.41
CA GLU A 49 5.72 -11.25 -1.57
C GLU A 49 6.23 -10.23 -0.55
N LEU A 50 5.48 -9.15 -0.32
CA LEU A 50 5.85 -8.11 0.63
C LEU A 50 5.76 -8.60 2.08
N ARG A 51 4.76 -9.42 2.42
CA ARG A 51 4.68 -10.05 3.74
C ARG A 51 5.84 -11.00 3.99
N GLN A 52 6.28 -11.75 2.97
CA GLN A 52 7.49 -12.59 3.06
C GLN A 52 8.75 -11.75 3.29
N GLN A 53 8.80 -10.52 2.80
CA GLN A 53 9.88 -9.56 3.06
C GLN A 53 9.72 -8.81 4.39
N GLY A 54 8.76 -9.19 5.24
CA GLY A 54 8.50 -8.54 6.52
C GLY A 54 7.82 -7.17 6.39
N VAL A 55 7.25 -6.86 5.22
CA VAL A 55 6.53 -5.62 4.98
C VAL A 55 5.05 -5.84 5.24
N PRO A 56 4.47 -5.21 6.28
CA PRO A 56 3.04 -5.31 6.55
C PRO A 56 2.29 -4.45 5.55
N ALA A 57 1.58 -5.08 4.60
CA ALA A 57 0.60 -4.35 3.82
C ALA A 57 -0.52 -5.29 3.30
N GLU A 58 -1.62 -4.70 2.87
CA GLU A 58 -2.91 -5.41 2.70
C GLU A 58 -3.61 -5.01 1.41
N VAL A 59 -4.39 -5.92 0.80
CA VAL A 59 -5.22 -5.58 -0.36
C VAL A 59 -6.38 -4.71 0.09
N TYR A 60 -6.35 -3.44 -0.32
CA TYR A 60 -7.49 -2.55 -0.16
C TYR A 60 -8.39 -2.63 -1.39
N LYS A 61 -9.66 -2.99 -1.18
CA LYS A 61 -10.74 -2.85 -2.16
C LYS A 61 -11.67 -1.72 -1.70
N PRO A 62 -12.05 -0.78 -2.59
CA PRO A 62 -13.07 0.22 -2.28
C PRO A 62 -14.44 -0.42 -2.09
#